data_AF-A0A454CNQ9-F1
#
_entry.id   AF-A0A454CNQ9-F1
#
_cell.length_a   1.000
_cell.length_b   1.000
_cell.length_c   1.000
_cell.angle_alpha   90.00
_cell.angle_beta   90.00
_cell.angle_gamma   90.00
#
_symmetry.space_group_name_H-M   'P 1'
#
loop_
_entity.id
_entity.type
_entity.pdbx_description
1 polymer ?
#
loop_
_entity_poly.entity_id
_entity_poly.type
_entity_poly.pdbx_seq_one_letter_code
_entity_poly.pdbx_strand_id
1 'polypeptide(L)'
;MLSDLKSIEQQVNVLLRDWLKRDVAITIDCHGEHLTDSRYWQCDLGEGEIAVIPCGGTHASHLNDFGSIQVTLVEIDSQTIEMHTDVIR
;
A
#
# COMPACT_ATOMS: atom_id res chain seq x y z
N MET A 1 -0.63 20.49 -8.02
CA MET A 1 -1.34 21.58 -7.29
C MET A 1 -2.56 20.94 -6.62
N LEU A 2 -3.17 21.52 -5.57
CA LEU A 2 -4.40 20.95 -4.95
C LEU A 2 -5.53 20.73 -5.97
N SER A 3 -5.53 21.49 -7.07
CA SER A 3 -6.42 21.29 -8.23
C SER A 3 -6.41 19.88 -8.82
N ASP A 4 -5.31 19.13 -8.66
CA ASP A 4 -5.14 17.83 -9.29
C ASP A 4 -5.59 16.68 -8.36
N LEU A 5 -6.06 16.99 -7.15
CA LEU A 5 -6.29 16.01 -6.10
C LEU A 5 -7.24 14.88 -6.52
N LYS A 6 -8.35 15.22 -7.20
CA LYS A 6 -9.30 14.23 -7.74
C LYS A 6 -8.67 13.33 -8.80
N SER A 7 -7.80 13.88 -9.65
CA SER A 7 -7.09 13.09 -10.66
C SER A 7 -6.08 12.14 -10.01
N ILE A 8 -5.37 12.62 -8.98
CA ILE A 8 -4.44 11.80 -8.19
C ILE A 8 -5.20 10.67 -7.48
N GLU A 9 -6.33 10.97 -6.83
CA GLU A 9 -7.19 9.97 -6.19
C GLU A 9 -7.62 8.89 -7.19
N GLN A 10 -8.08 9.27 -8.38
CA GLN A 10 -8.47 8.32 -9.43
C GLN A 10 -7.30 7.43 -9.85
N GLN A 11 -6.12 8.02 -10.08
CA GLN A 11 -4.92 7.27 -10.48
C GLN A 11 -4.46 6.30 -9.39
N VAL A 12 -4.43 6.73 -8.13
CA VAL A 12 -4.10 5.87 -6.97
C VAL A 12 -5.05 4.68 -6.90
N ASN A 13 -6.36 4.91 -7.05
CA ASN A 13 -7.33 3.82 -6.99
C ASN A 13 -7.26 2.87 -8.19
N VAL A 14 -6.90 3.35 -9.38
CA VAL A 14 -6.61 2.47 -10.53
C VAL A 14 -5.41 1.58 -10.21
N LEU A 15 -4.33 2.18 -9.72
CA LEU A 15 -3.10 1.47 -9.37
C LEU A 15 -3.34 0.39 -8.31
N LEU A 16 -4.02 0.73 -7.23
CA LEU A 16 -4.37 -0.21 -6.15
C LEU A 16 -5.19 -1.40 -6.68
N ARG A 17 -6.20 -1.15 -7.53
CA ARG A 17 -6.98 -2.23 -8.15
C ARG A 17 -6.13 -3.12 -9.05
N ASP A 18 -5.18 -2.54 -9.77
CA ASP A 18 -4.32 -3.31 -10.66
C ASP A 18 -3.32 -4.15 -9.87
N TRP A 19 -2.79 -3.65 -8.76
CA TRP A 19 -1.99 -4.45 -7.84
C TRP A 19 -2.79 -5.58 -7.20
N LEU A 20 -4.04 -5.35 -6.73
CA LEU A 20 -4.86 -6.41 -6.14
C LEU A 20 -5.22 -7.54 -7.11
N LYS A 21 -5.24 -7.27 -8.42
CA LYS A 21 -5.41 -8.32 -9.44
C LYS A 21 -4.17 -9.18 -9.62
N ARG A 22 -3.00 -8.72 -9.17
CA ARG A 22 -1.77 -9.51 -9.15
C ARG A 22 -1.90 -10.45 -7.97
N ASP A 23 -2.23 -11.68 -8.27
CA ASP A 23 -2.31 -12.77 -7.30
C ASP A 23 -0.89 -13.13 -6.83
N VAL A 24 -0.27 -12.25 -6.02
CA VAL A 24 1.11 -12.36 -5.54
C VAL A 24 1.21 -12.36 -4.02
N ALA A 25 2.19 -13.09 -3.53
CA ALA A 25 2.50 -13.21 -2.11
C ALA A 25 3.17 -11.94 -1.56
N ILE A 26 2.85 -11.64 -0.30
CA ILE A 26 3.55 -10.68 0.53
C ILE A 26 4.52 -11.46 1.41
N THR A 27 5.79 -11.04 1.44
CA THR A 27 6.82 -11.66 2.29
C THR A 27 7.39 -10.65 3.28
N ILE A 28 7.74 -11.14 4.47
CA ILE A 28 8.50 -10.37 5.46
C ILE A 28 9.90 -10.98 5.54
N ASP A 29 10.90 -10.20 5.15
CA ASP A 29 12.31 -10.55 5.28
C ASP A 29 12.83 -10.08 6.64
N CYS A 30 13.17 -11.03 7.52
CA CYS A 30 13.64 -10.78 8.88
C CYS A 30 15.16 -10.90 8.96
N HIS A 31 15.85 -9.84 9.37
CA HIS A 31 17.31 -9.80 9.50
C HIS A 31 17.74 -10.13 10.93
N GLY A 32 17.31 -11.31 11.41
CA GLY A 32 17.58 -11.81 12.76
C GLY A 32 16.33 -12.40 13.42
N GLU A 33 16.48 -12.87 14.66
CA GLU A 33 15.42 -13.56 15.41
C GLU A 33 14.80 -12.70 16.52
N HIS A 34 15.39 -11.56 16.84
CA HIS A 34 14.93 -10.68 17.92
C HIS A 34 13.86 -9.69 17.45
N LEU A 35 13.10 -9.16 18.41
CA LEU A 35 12.05 -8.17 18.14
C LEU A 35 12.61 -6.85 17.60
N THR A 36 13.83 -6.50 18.00
CA THR A 36 14.53 -5.28 17.58
C THR A 36 15.27 -5.42 16.26
N ASP A 37 15.32 -6.63 15.71
CA ASP A 37 16.00 -6.88 14.44
C ASP A 37 15.16 -6.32 13.29
N SER A 38 15.83 -5.86 12.24
CA SER A 38 15.18 -5.20 11.12
C SER A 38 14.30 -6.18 10.33
N ARG A 39 13.15 -5.68 9.88
CA ARG A 39 12.19 -6.45 9.08
C ARG A 39 11.77 -5.62 7.89
N TYR A 40 11.62 -6.28 6.75
CA TYR A 40 11.28 -5.65 5.49
C TYR A 40 10.09 -6.35 4.88
N TRP A 41 9.01 -5.60 4.69
CA TRP A 41 7.90 -6.01 3.83
C TRP A 41 8.35 -5.98 2.39
N GLN A 42 8.01 -7.04 1.65
CA GLN A 42 8.35 -7.20 0.25
C GLN A 42 7.13 -7.67 -0.55
N CYS A 43 6.95 -7.13 -1.75
CA CYS A 43 5.91 -7.56 -2.68
C CYS A 43 6.27 -7.19 -4.13
N ASP A 44 6.02 -8.11 -5.07
CA ASP A 44 6.16 -7.83 -6.50
C ASP A 44 4.89 -7.20 -7.07
N LEU A 45 4.85 -5.86 -7.04
CA LEU A 45 3.75 -5.06 -7.57
C LEU A 45 3.77 -4.91 -9.11
N GLY A 46 4.80 -5.44 -9.80
CA GLY A 46 4.85 -5.43 -11.27
C GLY A 46 5.35 -4.19 -11.94
N GLU A 47 6.03 -3.35 -11.18
CA GLU A 47 6.52 -2.05 -11.63
C GLU A 47 8.03 -2.05 -11.84
N GLY A 48 8.61 -3.23 -12.03
CA GLY A 48 10.04 -3.46 -12.16
C GLY A 48 10.57 -4.24 -10.97
N GLU A 49 11.32 -3.56 -10.10
CA GLU A 49 11.91 -4.17 -8.92
C GLU A 49 10.85 -4.52 -7.86
N ILE A 50 11.18 -5.50 -7.01
CA ILE A 50 10.35 -5.84 -5.85
C ILE A 50 10.28 -4.62 -4.93
N ALA A 51 9.06 -4.24 -4.52
CA ALA A 51 8.87 -3.18 -3.55
C ALA A 51 9.37 -3.65 -2.18
N VAL A 52 10.24 -2.88 -1.53
CA VAL A 52 10.83 -3.21 -0.23
C VAL A 52 10.60 -2.05 0.73
N ILE A 53 9.92 -2.31 1.85
CA ILE A 53 9.57 -1.29 2.86
C ILE A 53 9.99 -1.80 4.25
N PRO A 54 10.79 -1.06 5.02
CA PRO A 54 11.08 -1.43 6.40
C PRO A 54 9.80 -1.38 7.23
N CYS A 55 9.37 -2.54 7.75
CA CYS A 55 8.16 -2.64 8.56
C CYS A 55 8.24 -3.80 9.55
N GLY A 56 8.05 -3.50 10.84
CA GLY A 56 7.99 -4.50 11.91
C GLY A 56 6.57 -4.96 12.27
N GLY A 57 5.56 -4.55 11.51
CA GLY A 57 4.15 -4.84 11.78
C GLY A 57 3.72 -6.26 11.41
N THR A 58 2.46 -6.59 11.73
CA THR A 58 1.80 -7.80 11.21
C THR A 58 1.17 -7.47 9.86
N HIS A 59 1.41 -8.34 8.87
CA HIS A 59 0.94 -8.14 7.49
C HIS A 59 0.07 -9.30 7.01
N ALA A 60 -0.73 -9.02 5.97
CA ALA A 60 -1.34 -10.07 5.16
C ALA A 60 -0.25 -10.90 4.46
N SER A 61 -0.58 -12.14 4.09
CA SER A 61 0.33 -13.05 3.40
C SER A 61 0.24 -12.93 1.88
N HIS A 62 -0.84 -12.34 1.37
CA HIS A 62 -1.11 -12.28 -0.06
C HIS A 62 -1.92 -11.04 -0.42
N LEU A 63 -1.79 -10.53 -1.65
CA LEU A 63 -2.62 -9.41 -2.10
C LEU A 63 -4.10 -9.78 -2.23
N ASN A 64 -4.39 -11.05 -2.51
CA ASN A 64 -5.77 -11.56 -2.60
C ASN A 64 -6.46 -11.71 -1.22
N ASP A 65 -5.75 -11.52 -0.11
CA ASP A 65 -6.33 -11.42 1.24
C ASP A 65 -7.15 -10.12 1.41
N PHE A 66 -7.09 -9.22 0.41
CA PHE A 66 -7.87 -7.99 0.36
C PHE A 66 -8.90 -8.05 -0.78
N GLY A 67 -10.19 -8.11 -0.45
CA GLY A 67 -11.27 -7.94 -1.41
C GLY A 67 -11.27 -6.57 -2.11
N SER A 68 -10.98 -5.49 -1.39
CA SER A 68 -10.80 -4.16 -2.01
C SER A 68 -10.02 -3.19 -1.11
N ILE A 69 -9.35 -2.24 -1.75
CA ILE A 69 -8.73 -1.07 -1.11
C ILE A 69 -9.17 0.15 -1.91
N GLN A 70 -9.78 1.12 -1.22
CA GLN A 70 -10.27 2.36 -1.82
C GLN A 70 -9.73 3.56 -1.03
N VAL A 71 -9.14 4.50 -1.76
CA VAL A 71 -8.62 5.75 -1.22
C VAL A 71 -9.56 6.90 -1.56
N THR A 72 -9.80 7.77 -0.60
CA THR A 72 -10.41 9.09 -0.78
C THR A 72 -9.43 10.16 -0.32
N LEU A 73 -9.16 11.16 -1.15
CA LEU A 73 -8.29 12.28 -0.81
C LEU A 73 -9.13 13.51 -0.51
N VAL A 74 -9.03 14.00 0.72
CA VAL A 74 -9.82 15.13 1.22
C VAL A 74 -8.90 16.31 1.47
N GLU A 75 -9.12 17.42 0.77
CA GLU A 75 -8.51 18.70 1.10
C GLU A 75 -9.20 19.26 2.35
N ILE A 76 -8.45 19.40 3.44
CA ILE A 76 -8.95 19.98 4.69
C ILE A 76 -8.76 21.50 4.65
N ASP A 77 -7.58 21.94 4.20
CA ASP A 77 -7.24 23.33 3.98
C ASP A 77 -6.06 23.45 2.98
N SER A 78 -5.62 24.68 2.72
CA SER A 78 -4.54 24.99 1.75
C SER A 78 -3.19 24.29 1.99
N GLN A 79 -2.96 23.75 3.19
CA GLN A 79 -1.71 23.10 3.60
C GLN A 79 -1.93 21.66 4.09
N THR A 80 -3.18 21.19 4.14
CA THR A 80 -3.53 19.91 4.76
C THR A 80 -4.41 19.07 3.83
N ILE A 81 -3.95 17.86 3.53
CA ILE A 81 -4.70 16.84 2.81
C ILE A 81 -4.76 15.60 3.70
N GLU A 82 -5.93 15.00 3.80
CA GLU A 82 -6.11 13.69 4.40
C GLU A 82 -6.29 12.61 3.34
N MET A 83 -5.67 11.45 3.57
CA MET A 83 -5.90 10.24 2.79
C MET A 83 -6.71 9.27 3.67
N HIS A 84 -7.97 9.06 3.32
CA HIS A 84 -8.82 8.08 3.97
C HIS A 84 -8.76 6.79 3.16
N THR A 85 -8.48 5.67 3.83
CA THR A 85 -8.36 4.36 3.18
C THR A 85 -9.38 3.40 3.77
N ASP A 86 -10.30 2.94 2.93
CA ASP A 86 -11.27 1.92 3.25
C ASP A 86 -10.79 0.57 2.69
N VAL A 87 -10.77 -0.45 3.54
CA VAL A 87 -10.26 -1.78 3.20
C VAL A 87 -11.31 -2.83 3.50
N ILE A 88 -11.64 -3.64 2.50
CA ILE A 88 -12.41 -4.87 2.64
C ILE A 88 -11.41 -6.03 2.53
N ARG A 89 -11.40 -6.90 3.53
CA ARG A 89 -10.68 -8.18 3.48
C ARG A 89 -11.55 -9.24 2.85
#